data_AF-A0A1H5ZGU0-F1
#
_entry.id   AF-A0A1H5ZGU0-F1
#
_cell.length_a   1.000
_cell.length_b   1.000
_cell.length_c   1.000
_cell.angle_alpha   90.00
_cell.angle_beta   90.00
_cell.angle_gamma   90.00
#
_symmetry.space_group_name_H-M   'P 1'
#
loop_
_entity.id
_entity.type
_entity.pdbx_description
1 polymer ?
#
loop_
_entity_poly.entity_id
_entity_poly.type
_entity_poly.pdbx_seq_one_letter_code
_entity_poly.pdbx_strand_id
1 'polypeptide(L)' 'MADTTLSGVEPGATLNPPSRTILALDLGTTTGWALRGHDGLITTGTVCFRPGRFDGGGMRYLRFTNWLTEIDRLSGPVE' A
#
# COMPACT_ATOMS: atom_id res chain seq x y z
N MET A 1 40.20 4.31 28.05
CA MET A 1 39.57 3.28 28.90
C MET A 1 38.18 3.80 29.21
N ALA A 2 37.25 3.56 28.30
CA ALA A 2 36.23 2.52 28.39
C ALA A 2 35.26 2.80 29.54
N ASP A 3 34.08 3.33 29.22
CA ASP A 3 32.86 2.64 29.60
C ASP A 3 31.75 2.94 28.58
N THR A 4 31.44 1.90 27.80
CA THR A 4 30.30 1.81 26.89
C THR A 4 29.20 1.15 27.70
N THR A 5 28.36 1.94 28.36
CA THR A 5 27.18 1.40 29.04
C THR A 5 26.03 1.34 28.05
N LEU A 6 25.85 0.16 27.46
CA LEU A 6 24.66 -0.26 26.71
C LEU A 6 23.45 -0.24 27.67
N SER A 7 22.66 0.83 27.65
CA SER A 7 21.39 0.86 28.37
C SER A 7 20.29 0.19 27.54
N GLY A 8 19.94 -1.03 27.95
CA GLY A 8 18.56 -1.56 27.88
C GLY A 8 18.03 -1.96 26.50
N VAL A 9 18.22 -3.23 26.12
CA VAL A 9 17.22 -3.91 25.29
C VAL A 9 16.08 -4.30 26.20
N GLU A 10 14.96 -3.59 26.12
CA GLU A 10 13.71 -3.96 26.80
C GLU A 10 13.13 -5.23 26.15
N PRO A 11 13.09 -6.38 26.86
CA PRO A 11 12.52 -7.61 26.33
C PRO A 11 10.99 -7.52 26.44
N GLY A 12 10.39 -6.80 25.50
CA GLY A 12 8.96 -6.52 25.55
C GLY A 12 8.48 -5.39 24.65
N ALA A 13 9.36 -4.75 23.89
CA ALA A 13 8.93 -3.87 22.80
C ALA A 13 8.17 -4.70 21.77
N THR A 14 6.85 -4.85 21.96
CA THR A 14 5.95 -5.05 20.83
C THR A 14 6.29 -3.91 19.90
N LEU A 15 7.01 -4.21 18.82
CA LEU A 15 7.17 -3.30 17.71
C LEU A 15 5.74 -3.04 17.27
N ASN A 16 5.10 -2.01 17.79
CA ASN A 16 3.87 -1.53 17.20
C ASN A 16 4.37 -1.00 15.87
N PRO A 17 4.19 -1.75 14.76
CA PRO A 17 4.73 -1.30 13.49
C PRO A 17 4.19 0.11 13.28
N PRO A 18 4.99 1.04 12.72
CA PRO A 18 4.50 2.37 12.43
C PRO A 18 3.15 2.20 11.75
N SER A 19 2.19 2.97 12.22
CA SER A 19 0.82 2.88 11.80
C SER A 19 0.71 3.45 10.38
N ARG A 20 1.18 2.65 9.43
CA ARG A 20 1.37 3.02 8.04
C ARG A 20 0.37 2.30 7.18
N THR A 21 -0.18 3.05 6.23
CA THR A 21 -1.01 2.51 5.18
C THR A 21 -0.10 1.97 4.08
N ILE A 22 -0.20 0.68 3.77
CA ILE A 22 0.63 0.02 2.75
C ILE A 22 -0.28 -0.53 1.64
N LEU A 23 0.04 -0.21 0.39
CA LEU A 23 -0.60 -0.78 -0.78
C LEU A 23 0.36 -1.73 -1.50
N ALA A 24 -0.01 -3.01 -1.58
CA ALA A 24 0.70 -4.00 -2.39
C ALA A 24 -0.07 -4.26 -3.70
N LEU A 25 0.65 -4.37 -4.81
CA LEU A 25 0.08 -4.49 -6.16
C LEU A 25 0.69 -5.68 -6.92
N ASP A 26 -0.17 -6.51 -7.51
CA ASP A 26 0.19 -7.48 -8.55
C ASP A 26 -0.29 -6.96 -9.90
N LEU A 27 0.63 -6.45 -10.72
CA LEU A 27 0.32 -5.62 -11.88
C LEU A 27 -0.09 -6.47 -13.10
N GLY A 28 -1.20 -6.08 -13.72
CA GLY A 28 -1.69 -6.64 -14.98
C GLY A 28 -2.85 -5.83 -15.54
N THR A 29 -3.52 -6.35 -16.58
CA THR A 29 -4.83 -5.77 -16.98
C THR A 29 -5.96 -6.20 -16.06
N THR A 30 -5.73 -7.19 -15.22
CA THR A 30 -6.50 -7.47 -14.02
C THR A 30 -5.48 -7.41 -12.88
N THR A 31 -5.49 -6.31 -12.13
CA THR A 31 -4.52 -6.04 -11.06
C THR A 31 -5.07 -6.56 -9.75
N GLY A 32 -4.30 -7.42 -9.07
CA GLY A 32 -4.56 -7.78 -7.68
C GLY A 32 -4.04 -6.70 -6.75
N TRP A 33 -4.72 -6.45 -5.63
CA TRP A 33 -4.27 -5.47 -4.64
C TRP A 33 -4.60 -5.91 -3.21
N ALA A 34 -3.75 -5.46 -2.28
CA ALA A 34 -3.96 -5.55 -0.86
C ALA A 34 -3.59 -4.22 -0.19
N LEU A 35 -4.51 -3.67 0.60
CA LEU A 35 -4.33 -2.47 1.38
C LEU A 35 -4.31 -2.85 2.87
N ARG A 36 -3.22 -2.56 3.55
CA ARG A 36 -3.18 -2.57 5.01
C ARG A 36 -3.45 -1.16 5.50
N GLY A 37 -4.53 -0.94 6.23
CA GLY A 37 -4.84 0.35 6.85
C GLY A 37 -3.96 0.65 8.06
N HIS A 38 -4.04 1.90 8.54
CA HIS A 38 -3.34 2.37 9.73
C HIS A 38 -3.72 1.57 11.01
N ASP A 39 -4.94 1.06 11.08
CA ASP A 39 -5.44 0.17 12.14
C ASP A 39 -4.93 -1.27 12.04
N GLY A 40 -4.17 -1.59 10.98
CA GLY A 40 -3.65 -2.91 10.70
C GLY A 40 -4.64 -3.84 9.99
N LEU A 41 -5.86 -3.39 9.70
CA LEU A 41 -6.84 -4.18 8.94
C LEU A 41 -6.36 -4.31 7.49
N ILE A 42 -6.46 -5.52 6.95
CA ILE A 42 -6.11 -5.80 5.55
C ILE A 42 -7.39 -5.95 4.74
N THR A 43 -7.51 -5.15 3.69
CA THR A 43 -8.54 -5.29 2.65
C THR A 43 -7.86 -5.69 1.35
N THR A 44 -8.47 -6.60 0.60
CA THR A 44 -7.90 -7.13 -0.65
C THR A 44 -8.92 -7.09 -1.76
N GLY A 45 -8.46 -7.09 -3.01
CA GLY A 45 -9.35 -7.24 -4.14
C GLY A 45 -8.62 -7.33 -5.48
N THR A 46 -9.41 -7.19 -6.53
CA THR A 46 -8.92 -7.10 -7.91
C THR A 46 -9.60 -5.93 -8.62
N VAL A 47 -8.87 -5.25 -9.51
CA VAL A 47 -9.39 -4.20 -10.38
C VAL A 47 -9.05 -4.51 -11.84
N CYS A 48 -9.96 -4.23 -12.76
CA CYS A 48 -9.80 -4.57 -14.18
C CYS A 48 -9.56 -3.33 -15.04
N PHE A 49 -8.43 -3.29 -15.72
CA PHE A 49 -8.02 -2.24 -16.67
C PHE A 49 -7.88 -2.76 -18.10
N ARG A 50 -8.55 -3.87 -18.45
CA ARG A 50 -8.60 -4.36 -19.83
C ARG A 50 -9.09 -3.23 -20.77
N PRO A 51 -8.48 -3.04 -21.94
CA PRO A 51 -8.88 -2.00 -22.88
C PRO A 51 -10.26 -2.33 -23.48
N GLY A 52 -11.14 -1.33 -23.52
CA GLY A 52 -12.37 -1.37 -24.30
C GLY A 52 -12.14 -1.00 -25.77
N ARG A 53 -13.13 -1.29 -26.62
CA ARG A 53 -13.08 -1.01 -28.07
C ARG A 53 -12.83 0.46 -28.44
N PHE A 54 -13.12 1.39 -27.53
CA PHE A 54 -12.97 2.83 -27.72
C PHE A 54 -11.88 3.44 -26.83
N ASP A 55 -11.11 2.60 -26.13
CA ASP A 55 -9.98 3.07 -25.36
C ASP A 55 -8.81 3.35 -26.29
N GLY A 56 -8.31 4.58 -26.28
CA GLY A 56 -6.97 4.86 -26.79
C GLY A 56 -5.92 4.05 -26.04
N GLY A 57 -4.77 3.77 -26.66
CA GLY A 57 -3.73 2.89 -26.08
C GLY A 57 -3.25 3.31 -24.67
N GLY A 58 -3.38 4.59 -24.33
CA GLY A 58 -3.05 5.14 -23.01
C GLY A 58 -4.13 5.03 -21.93
N MET A 59 -5.40 4.77 -22.29
CA MET A 59 -6.55 4.93 -21.37
C MET A 59 -6.50 4.01 -20.16
N ARG A 60 -5.93 2.81 -20.30
CA ARG A 60 -5.75 1.89 -19.17
C ARG A 60 -4.85 2.48 -18.07
N TYR A 61 -3.83 3.24 -18.47
CA TYR A 61 -2.90 3.88 -17.53
C TYR A 61 -3.56 5.07 -16.82
N LEU A 62 -4.37 5.85 -17.54
CA LEU A 62 -5.17 6.92 -16.92
C LEU A 62 -6.17 6.36 -15.89
N ARG A 63 -6.86 5.27 -16.23
CA ARG A 63 -7.74 4.59 -15.26
C ARG A 63 -6.98 4.05 -14.06
N PHE A 64 -5.80 3.46 -14.28
CA PHE A 64 -4.94 2.97 -13.21
C PHE A 64 -4.50 4.10 -12.27
N THR A 65 -4.01 5.22 -12.81
CA THR A 65 -3.63 6.39 -12.01
C THR A 65 -4.82 6.98 -11.26
N ASN A 66 -5.97 7.15 -11.91
CA ASN A 66 -7.18 7.64 -11.24
C ASN A 66 -7.62 6.72 -10.10
N TRP A 67 -7.49 5.40 -10.29
CA TRP A 67 -7.79 4.42 -9.25
C TRP A 67 -6.81 4.51 -8.07
N LEU A 68 -5.51 4.70 -8.32
CA LEU A 68 -4.53 4.93 -7.26
C LEU A 68 -4.84 6.21 -6.47
N THR A 69 -5.20 7.31 -7.16
CA THR A 69 -5.62 8.55 -6.51
C THR A 69 -6.85 8.34 -5.62
N GLU A 70 -7.82 7.53 -6.07
CA GLU A 70 -8.99 7.22 -5.26
C GLU A 70 -8.64 6.38 -4.04
N ILE A 71 -7.76 5.38 -4.18
CA ILE A 71 -7.27 4.61 -3.03
C ILE A 71 -6.61 5.54 -2.01
N ASP A 72 -5.66 6.37 -2.43
CA ASP A 72 -4.95 7.29 -1.54
C ASP A 72 -5.91 8.23 -0.79
N ARG A 73 -6.91 8.77 -1.50
CA ARG A 73 -7.96 9.62 -0.89
C ARG A 73 -8.79 8.87 0.15
N LEU A 74 -9.13 7.61 -0.10
CA LEU A 74 -10.01 6.82 0.77
C LEU A 74 -9.27 6.16 1.94
N SER A 75 -7.98 5.84 1.78
CA SER A 75 -7.17 5.15 2.79
C SER A 75 -6.34 6.09 3.65
N GLY A 76 -6.26 7.36 3.29
CA GLY A 76 -5.20 8.26 3.75
C GLY A 76 -3.87 7.98 3.02
N PRO A 77 -2.83 8.81 3.26
CA PRO A 77 -1.57 8.73 2.55
C PRO A 77 -0.97 7.32 2.58
N VAL A 78 -0.70 6.76 1.40
CA VAL A 78 0.01 5.49 1.26
C VAL A 78 1.52 5.74 1.33
N GLU A 79 2.24 4.99 2.17
CA GLU A 79 3.71 5.07 2.32
C GLU A 79 4.48 4.08 1.43
#